data_AF-A0A7Y5U2P6-F1
#
_entry.id   AF-A0A7Y5U2P6-F1
#
_cell.length_a   1.000
_cell.length_b   1.000
_cell.length_c   1.000
_cell.angle_alpha   90.00
_cell.angle_beta   90.00
_cell.angle_gamma   90.00
#
_symmetry.space_group_name_H-M   'P 1'
#
loop_
_entity.id
_entity.type
_entity.pdbx_description
1 polymer ?
#
loop_
_entity_poly.entity_id
_entity_poly.type
_entity_poly.pdbx_seq_one_letter_code
_entity_poly.pdbx_strand_id
1 'polypeptide(L)'
;MFGLALTLAIATCVAAHVPQAQKDRANPDAVAIAAFAKRVDAYVGLHKKLEGSIPSLPKEATPQQIDQHQRALGRLIGQERANAKRGDLFTPDMERIARKLLRDIFRGPGGEQMKREIFEEYGQRNIVPTVNGRYPDEVPLSTVPPGVLAGLPKLPEELEYRFVGRNLILLDPHAHIIADYVDRAIP
;
A
#
# COMPACT_ATOMS: atom_id res chain seq x y z
N MET A 1 -15.03 76.80 -37.13
CA MET A 1 -13.71 76.14 -37.04
C MET A 1 -13.13 76.43 -35.67
N PHE A 2 -12.53 75.42 -35.01
CA PHE A 2 -12.02 75.38 -33.62
C PHE A 2 -13.12 75.37 -32.54
N GLY A 3 -13.30 74.40 -31.63
CA GLY A 3 -12.53 73.22 -31.22
C GLY A 3 -12.07 73.35 -29.76
N LEU A 4 -12.77 72.74 -28.78
CA LEU A 4 -12.27 72.28 -27.45
C LEU A 4 -13.45 71.69 -26.64
N ALA A 5 -13.69 70.37 -26.69
CA ALA A 5 -13.17 69.34 -25.78
C ALA A 5 -13.81 69.36 -24.37
N LEU A 6 -14.95 68.68 -24.27
CA LEU A 6 -15.61 68.28 -23.03
C LEU A 6 -14.94 67.00 -22.52
N THR A 7 -14.15 67.08 -21.45
CA THR A 7 -13.55 65.91 -20.79
C THR A 7 -14.59 65.18 -19.94
N LEU A 8 -15.20 64.15 -20.52
CA LEU A 8 -16.03 63.19 -19.79
C LEU A 8 -15.11 62.23 -19.03
N ALA A 9 -15.15 62.30 -17.71
CA ALA A 9 -14.47 61.37 -16.81
C ALA A 9 -15.10 59.97 -16.95
N ILE A 10 -14.38 59.01 -17.52
CA ILE A 10 -14.71 57.60 -17.43
C ILE A 10 -13.77 57.00 -16.40
N ALA A 11 -14.22 56.94 -15.15
CA ALA A 11 -13.60 56.12 -14.14
C ALA A 11 -13.88 54.65 -14.49
N THR A 12 -12.96 54.01 -15.21
CA THR A 12 -12.98 52.55 -15.39
C THR A 12 -12.62 51.90 -14.05
N CYS A 13 -13.63 51.44 -13.33
CA CYS A 13 -13.47 50.53 -12.21
C CYS A 13 -12.88 49.24 -12.77
N VAL A 14 -11.56 49.06 -12.68
CA VAL A 14 -10.95 47.75 -12.89
C VAL A 14 -11.38 46.91 -11.70
N ALA A 15 -12.46 46.14 -11.87
CA ALA A 15 -12.81 45.09 -10.93
C ALA A 15 -11.61 44.13 -10.90
N ALA A 16 -10.82 44.20 -9.84
CA ALA A 16 -9.77 43.24 -9.57
C ALA A 16 -10.40 41.85 -9.63
N HIS A 17 -10.00 41.05 -10.62
CA HIS A 17 -10.23 39.62 -10.59
C HIS A 17 -9.50 39.08 -9.36
N VAL A 18 -10.22 38.96 -8.25
CA VAL A 18 -9.78 38.15 -7.12
C VAL A 18 -9.65 36.74 -7.69
N PRO A 19 -8.45 36.13 -7.74
CA PRO A 19 -8.34 34.73 -8.09
C PRO A 19 -9.19 33.99 -7.07
N GLN A 20 -10.28 33.36 -7.53
CA GLN A 20 -11.12 32.56 -6.67
C GLN A 20 -10.21 31.57 -5.95
N ALA A 21 -10.19 31.70 -4.63
CA ALA A 21 -9.56 30.76 -3.73
C ALA A 21 -9.90 29.35 -4.19
N GLN A 22 -8.89 28.65 -4.70
CA GLN A 22 -8.93 27.23 -4.96
C GLN A 22 -8.92 26.54 -3.59
N LYS A 23 -10.07 26.63 -2.90
CA LYS A 23 -10.36 25.96 -1.64
C LYS A 23 -10.23 24.45 -1.88
N ASP A 24 -9.11 23.90 -1.44
CA ASP A 24 -8.97 22.60 -0.77
C ASP A 24 -9.99 21.53 -1.20
N ARG A 25 -10.01 21.17 -2.49
CA ARG A 25 -10.48 19.83 -2.84
C ARG A 25 -9.35 18.89 -2.49
N ALA A 26 -9.52 18.14 -1.39
CA ALA A 26 -8.58 17.09 -1.02
C ALA A 26 -8.30 16.23 -2.26
N ASN A 27 -7.02 16.04 -2.60
CA ASN A 27 -6.61 15.15 -3.69
C ASN A 27 -7.22 13.75 -3.41
N PRO A 28 -8.08 13.21 -4.30
CA PRO A 28 -8.73 11.92 -4.07
C PRO A 28 -7.74 10.79 -3.77
N ASP A 29 -6.55 10.84 -4.39
CA ASP A 29 -5.49 9.86 -4.13
C ASP A 29 -4.93 10.01 -2.71
N ALA A 30 -4.76 11.24 -2.22
CA ALA A 30 -4.32 11.49 -0.85
C ALA A 30 -5.35 11.01 0.19
N VAL A 31 -6.65 11.16 -0.09
CA VAL A 31 -7.72 10.63 0.76
C VAL A 31 -7.68 9.11 0.81
N ALA A 32 -7.51 8.45 -0.33
CA ALA A 32 -7.39 6.99 -0.40
C ALA A 32 -6.15 6.46 0.33
N ILE A 33 -5.00 7.13 0.18
CA ILE A 33 -3.75 6.78 0.89
C ILE A 33 -3.91 6.96 2.40
N ALA A 34 -4.53 8.06 2.86
CA ALA A 34 -4.79 8.26 4.28
C ALA A 34 -5.76 7.22 4.86
N ALA A 35 -6.79 6.84 4.08
CA ALA A 35 -7.70 5.77 4.47
C ALA A 35 -7.01 4.40 4.53
N PHE A 36 -6.08 4.12 3.61
CA PHE A 36 -5.23 2.94 3.64
C PHE A 36 -4.37 2.90 4.90
N ALA A 37 -3.66 3.99 5.22
CA ALA A 37 -2.84 4.09 6.42
C ALA A 37 -3.66 3.80 7.69
N LYS A 38 -4.85 4.41 7.83
CA LYS A 38 -5.75 4.15 8.96
C LYS A 38 -6.17 2.68 9.09
N ARG A 39 -6.38 1.99 7.96
CA ARG A 39 -6.74 0.56 7.93
C ARG A 39 -5.56 -0.32 8.32
N VAL A 40 -4.36 0.03 7.85
CA VAL A 40 -3.10 -0.60 8.25
C VAL A 40 -2.87 -0.42 9.76
N ASP A 41 -3.03 0.78 10.30
CA ASP A 41 -2.87 1.04 11.74
C ASP A 41 -3.88 0.24 12.57
N ALA A 42 -5.12 0.09 12.09
CA ALA A 42 -6.12 -0.74 12.75
C ALA A 42 -5.74 -2.23 12.74
N TYR A 43 -5.21 -2.74 11.61
CA TYR A 43 -4.67 -4.09 11.54
C TYR A 43 -3.51 -4.29 12.53
N VAL A 44 -2.56 -3.36 12.55
CA VAL A 44 -1.38 -3.42 13.43
C VAL A 44 -1.78 -3.32 14.90
N GLY A 45 -2.78 -2.50 15.24
CA GLY A 45 -3.34 -2.46 16.58
C GLY A 45 -3.93 -3.79 17.03
N LEU A 46 -4.66 -4.48 16.14
CA LEU A 46 -5.16 -5.84 16.40
C LEU A 46 -4.00 -6.84 16.54
N HIS A 47 -3.03 -6.82 15.62
CA HIS A 47 -1.84 -7.66 15.65
C HIS A 47 -1.14 -7.54 17.00
N LYS A 48 -0.76 -6.32 17.42
CA LYS A 48 -0.03 -6.08 18.67
C LYS A 48 -0.78 -6.58 19.88
N LYS A 49 -2.09 -6.36 19.90
CA LYS A 49 -2.96 -6.86 20.99
C LYS A 49 -2.90 -8.39 21.09
N LEU A 50 -2.96 -9.09 19.96
CA LEU A 50 -2.96 -10.55 19.92
C LEU A 50 -1.57 -11.14 20.16
N GLU A 51 -0.52 -10.52 19.62
CA GLU A 51 0.86 -10.91 19.87
C GLU A 51 1.22 -10.75 21.36
N GLY A 52 0.78 -9.66 22.00
CA GLY A 52 0.93 -9.48 23.44
C GLY A 52 0.12 -10.47 24.31
N SER A 53 -0.76 -11.27 23.72
CA SER A 53 -1.55 -12.29 24.43
C SER A 53 -0.91 -13.69 24.41
N ILE A 54 0.16 -13.87 23.63
CA ILE A 54 0.92 -15.12 23.57
C ILE A 54 2.33 -14.93 24.18
N PRO A 55 3.00 -16.01 24.61
CA PRO A 55 4.36 -15.89 25.13
C PRO A 55 5.31 -15.26 24.10
N SER A 56 6.02 -14.21 24.51
CA SER A 56 7.01 -13.55 23.66
C SER A 56 8.15 -14.49 23.26
N LEU A 57 8.67 -14.33 22.05
CA LEU A 57 9.88 -15.03 21.63
C LEU A 57 11.08 -14.64 22.51
N PRO A 58 11.94 -15.60 22.91
CA PRO A 58 13.21 -15.28 23.56
C PRO A 58 14.13 -14.55 22.58
N LYS A 59 15.12 -13.82 23.10
CA LYS A 59 16.10 -13.07 22.28
C LYS A 59 16.83 -13.95 21.26
N GLU A 60 17.11 -15.19 21.64
CA GLU A 60 17.76 -16.20 20.80
C GLU A 60 16.76 -17.33 20.50
N ALA A 61 15.70 -17.00 19.76
CA ALA A 61 14.68 -17.97 19.39
C ALA A 61 15.20 -18.96 18.34
N THR A 62 14.91 -20.25 18.53
CA THR A 62 15.16 -21.27 17.52
C THR A 62 14.15 -21.14 16.36
N PRO A 63 14.47 -21.66 15.16
CA PRO A 63 13.51 -21.69 14.05
C PRO A 63 12.17 -22.33 14.42
N GLN A 64 12.20 -23.38 15.25
CA GLN A 64 10.99 -24.06 15.73
C GLN A 64 10.14 -23.16 16.65
N GLN A 65 10.79 -22.37 17.51
CA GLN A 65 10.08 -21.42 18.37
C GLN A 65 9.43 -20.29 17.55
N ILE A 66 10.16 -19.77 16.55
CA ILE A 66 9.64 -18.76 15.63
C ILE A 66 8.43 -19.29 14.86
N ASP A 67 8.51 -20.50 14.29
CA ASP A 67 7.40 -21.13 13.57
C ASP A 67 6.17 -21.33 14.47
N GLN A 68 6.36 -21.86 15.67
CA GLN A 68 5.28 -22.06 16.63
C GLN A 68 4.59 -20.75 17.01
N HIS A 69 5.37 -19.70 17.24
CA HIS A 69 4.87 -18.36 17.53
C HIS A 69 4.06 -17.79 16.36
N GLN A 70 4.62 -17.84 15.14
CA GLN A 70 3.93 -17.41 13.92
C GLN A 70 2.59 -18.15 13.74
N ARG A 71 2.58 -19.47 13.92
CA ARG A 71 1.34 -20.26 13.82
C ARG A 71 0.34 -19.89 14.90
N ALA A 72 0.79 -19.61 16.13
CA ALA A 72 -0.08 -19.18 17.21
C ALA A 72 -0.72 -17.82 16.90
N LEU A 73 0.09 -16.83 16.53
CA LEU A 73 -0.38 -15.49 16.18
C LEU A 73 -1.28 -15.50 14.95
N GLY A 74 -0.88 -16.21 13.88
CA GLY A 74 -1.67 -16.34 12.66
C GLY A 74 -3.05 -16.97 12.89
N ARG A 75 -3.17 -17.95 13.80
CA ARG A 75 -4.48 -18.50 14.20
C ARG A 75 -5.35 -17.45 14.89
N LEU A 76 -4.80 -16.70 15.84
CA LEU A 76 -5.55 -15.67 16.56
C LEU A 76 -6.01 -14.55 15.63
N ILE A 77 -5.11 -14.05 14.77
CA ILE A 77 -5.45 -13.03 13.77
C ILE A 77 -6.52 -13.56 12.82
N GLY A 78 -6.38 -14.80 12.32
CA GLY A 78 -7.35 -15.43 11.44
C GLY A 78 -8.74 -15.58 12.07
N GLN A 79 -8.82 -15.86 13.37
CA GLN A 79 -10.08 -15.94 14.12
C GLN A 79 -10.76 -14.57 14.27
N GLU A 80 -10.02 -13.55 14.71
CA GLU A 80 -10.54 -12.18 14.86
C GLU A 80 -10.91 -11.55 13.50
N ARG A 81 -10.20 -11.96 12.45
CA ARG A 81 -10.44 -11.53 11.06
C ARG A 81 -11.18 -12.59 10.25
N ALA A 82 -12.02 -13.44 10.85
CA ALA A 82 -12.71 -14.53 10.13
C ALA A 82 -13.51 -14.07 8.90
N ASN A 83 -13.99 -12.82 8.90
CA ASN A 83 -14.76 -12.23 7.80
C ASN A 83 -13.91 -11.35 6.86
N ALA A 84 -12.58 -11.30 7.05
CA ALA A 84 -11.71 -10.50 6.22
C ALA A 84 -11.65 -11.05 4.80
N LYS A 85 -11.67 -10.14 3.84
CA LYS A 85 -11.64 -10.44 2.41
C LYS A 85 -10.69 -9.50 1.69
N ARG A 86 -10.35 -9.88 0.47
CA ARG A 86 -9.51 -9.06 -0.40
C ARG A 86 -10.11 -7.67 -0.55
N GLY A 87 -9.28 -6.65 -0.37
CA GLY A 87 -9.64 -5.24 -0.49
C GLY A 87 -10.18 -4.59 0.78
N ASP A 88 -10.19 -5.31 1.91
CA ASP A 88 -10.50 -4.69 3.20
C ASP A 88 -9.38 -3.74 3.67
N LEU A 89 -8.11 -3.97 3.27
CA LEU A 89 -6.99 -3.04 3.45
C LEU A 89 -6.72 -2.28 2.15
N PHE A 90 -6.42 -2.99 1.05
CA PHE A 90 -6.27 -2.43 -0.29
C PHE A 90 -7.64 -2.15 -0.91
N THR A 91 -8.36 -1.18 -0.36
CA THR A 91 -9.64 -0.74 -0.93
C THR A 91 -9.54 -0.45 -2.43
N PRO A 92 -10.64 -0.53 -3.20
CA PRO A 92 -10.60 -0.34 -4.66
C PRO A 92 -9.85 0.93 -5.12
N ASP A 93 -9.95 2.02 -4.36
CA ASP A 93 -9.22 3.26 -4.64
C ASP A 93 -7.70 3.11 -4.43
N MET A 94 -7.29 2.51 -3.31
CA MET A 94 -5.88 2.25 -3.04
C MET A 94 -5.30 1.23 -4.02
N GLU A 95 -6.07 0.20 -4.39
CA GLU A 95 -5.67 -0.79 -5.40
C GLU A 95 -5.39 -0.10 -6.74
N ARG A 96 -6.27 0.81 -7.19
CA ARG A 96 -6.07 1.59 -8.42
C ARG A 96 -4.78 2.40 -8.36
N ILE A 97 -4.50 3.05 -7.24
CA ILE A 97 -3.29 3.84 -7.01
C ILE A 97 -2.04 2.95 -7.06
N ALA A 98 -2.04 1.84 -6.31
CA ALA A 98 -0.94 0.88 -6.30
C ALA A 98 -0.65 0.35 -7.70
N ARG A 99 -1.69 -0.05 -8.45
CA ARG A 99 -1.52 -0.49 -9.85
C ARG A 99 -0.97 0.62 -10.75
N LYS A 100 -1.42 1.86 -10.59
CA LYS A 100 -0.90 2.99 -11.38
C LYS A 100 0.58 3.21 -11.10
N LEU A 101 0.95 3.26 -9.84
CA LEU A 101 2.33 3.43 -9.41
C LEU A 101 3.23 2.32 -9.92
N LEU A 102 2.84 1.06 -9.73
CA LEU A 102 3.60 -0.08 -10.22
C LEU A 102 3.73 -0.06 -11.74
N ARG A 103 2.66 0.27 -12.48
CA ARG A 103 2.74 0.42 -13.94
C ARG A 103 3.76 1.47 -14.35
N ASP A 104 3.76 2.63 -13.71
CA ASP A 104 4.66 3.73 -14.05
C ASP A 104 6.12 3.35 -13.79
N ILE A 105 6.39 2.67 -12.66
CA ILE A 105 7.73 2.14 -12.33
C ILE A 105 8.18 1.08 -13.32
N PHE A 106 7.34 0.08 -13.60
CA PHE A 106 7.68 -1.02 -14.49
C PHE A 106 7.75 -0.64 -15.97
N ARG A 107 7.19 0.51 -16.36
CA ARG A 107 7.35 1.10 -17.71
C ARG A 107 8.53 2.06 -17.81
N GLY A 108 9.08 2.49 -16.67
CA GLY A 108 10.24 3.37 -16.62
C GLY A 108 11.56 2.65 -16.98
N PRO A 109 12.66 3.40 -17.07
CA PRO A 109 13.99 2.83 -17.26
C PRO A 109 14.31 1.76 -16.21
N GLY A 110 14.78 0.59 -16.65
CA GLY A 110 15.07 -0.55 -15.75
C GLY A 110 13.84 -1.37 -15.35
N GLY A 111 12.62 -0.97 -15.72
CA GLY A 111 11.38 -1.67 -15.39
C GLY A 111 11.33 -3.12 -15.87
N GLU A 112 11.78 -3.38 -17.09
CA GLU A 112 11.85 -4.75 -17.64
C GLU A 112 12.89 -5.63 -16.93
N GLN A 113 13.99 -5.04 -16.44
CA GLN A 113 14.94 -5.78 -15.61
C GLN A 113 14.33 -6.13 -14.25
N MET A 114 13.68 -5.17 -13.58
CA MET A 114 12.99 -5.41 -12.31
C MET A 114 11.92 -6.50 -12.44
N LYS A 115 11.15 -6.51 -13.55
CA LYS A 115 10.19 -7.59 -13.82
C LYS A 115 10.88 -8.94 -13.90
N ARG A 116 11.98 -9.05 -14.67
CA ARG A 116 12.73 -10.30 -14.81
C ARG A 116 13.24 -10.80 -13.47
N GLU A 117 13.84 -9.93 -12.66
CA GLU A 117 14.33 -10.27 -11.32
C GLU A 117 13.20 -10.85 -10.44
N ILE A 118 12.03 -10.20 -10.41
CA ILE A 118 10.86 -10.69 -9.67
C ILE A 118 10.38 -12.06 -10.22
N PHE A 119 10.34 -12.25 -11.54
CA PHE A 119 9.86 -13.50 -12.15
C PHE A 119 10.87 -14.65 -12.07
N GLU A 120 12.17 -14.37 -12.15
CA GLU A 120 13.25 -15.35 -12.02
C GLU A 120 13.33 -15.88 -10.59
N GLU A 121 13.18 -15.00 -9.58
CA GLU A 121 13.14 -15.38 -8.17
C GLU A 121 11.97 -16.34 -7.85
N TYR A 122 10.86 -16.22 -8.58
CA TYR A 122 9.62 -16.96 -8.30
C TYR A 122 9.14 -17.93 -9.36
N GLY A 123 9.98 -18.22 -10.36
CA GLY A 123 9.65 -19.05 -11.51
C GLY A 123 8.63 -20.15 -11.22
N GLN A 124 7.46 -20.05 -11.87
CA GLN A 124 6.46 -21.11 -12.06
C GLN A 124 5.62 -21.58 -10.86
N ARG A 125 5.82 -21.09 -9.63
CA ARG A 125 4.92 -21.49 -8.52
C ARG A 125 3.62 -20.67 -8.57
N ASN A 126 2.52 -21.33 -8.97
CA ASN A 126 1.16 -20.78 -8.93
C ASN A 126 0.68 -20.65 -7.47
N ILE A 127 1.24 -19.69 -6.73
CA ILE A 127 0.78 -19.35 -5.40
C ILE A 127 -0.41 -18.43 -5.56
N VAL A 128 -1.58 -18.89 -5.09
CA VAL A 128 -2.80 -18.09 -5.06
C VAL A 128 -2.87 -17.41 -3.69
N PRO A 129 -2.61 -16.09 -3.59
CA PRO A 129 -2.68 -15.40 -2.31
C PRO A 129 -4.11 -15.46 -1.76
N THR A 130 -4.21 -15.77 -0.47
CA THR A 130 -5.47 -15.89 0.25
C THR A 130 -5.40 -15.03 1.50
N VAL A 131 -6.41 -14.19 1.74
CA VAL A 131 -6.47 -13.35 2.95
C VAL A 131 -6.49 -14.22 4.19
N ASN A 132 -5.69 -13.86 5.19
CA ASN A 132 -5.36 -14.65 6.39
C ASN A 132 -4.71 -16.02 6.11
N GLY A 133 -4.41 -16.34 4.85
CA GLY A 133 -3.70 -17.56 4.48
C GLY A 133 -2.23 -17.47 4.86
N ARG A 134 -1.67 -18.59 5.34
CA ARG A 134 -0.23 -18.70 5.61
C ARG A 134 0.55 -18.57 4.31
N TYR A 135 1.61 -17.75 4.33
CA TYR A 135 2.56 -17.72 3.23
C TYR A 135 3.28 -19.08 3.14
N PRO A 136 3.48 -19.68 1.95
CA PRO A 136 4.08 -21.02 1.87
C PRO A 136 5.51 -21.04 2.44
N ASP A 137 5.78 -21.96 3.37
CA ASP A 137 7.05 -22.03 4.11
C ASP A 137 8.24 -22.38 3.19
N GLU A 138 8.00 -23.06 2.07
CA GLU A 138 9.03 -23.48 1.10
C GLU A 138 9.33 -22.43 0.03
N VAL A 139 8.65 -21.29 0.08
CA VAL A 139 8.82 -20.20 -0.88
C VAL A 139 9.64 -19.10 -0.21
N PRO A 140 10.75 -18.65 -0.81
CA PRO A 140 11.54 -17.56 -0.23
C PRO A 140 10.78 -16.23 -0.28
N LEU A 141 10.99 -15.39 0.74
CA LEU A 141 10.47 -14.02 0.75
C LEU A 141 11.27 -13.15 -0.21
N SER A 142 10.61 -12.60 -1.22
CA SER A 142 11.26 -11.75 -2.22
C SER A 142 11.42 -10.35 -1.75
N THR A 143 12.50 -9.75 -2.23
CA THR A 143 12.72 -8.33 -2.07
C THR A 143 11.82 -7.54 -3.00
N VAL A 144 11.16 -6.52 -2.46
CA VAL A 144 10.53 -5.49 -3.31
C VAL A 144 11.63 -4.51 -3.72
N PRO A 145 11.84 -4.25 -5.03
CA PRO A 145 12.89 -3.35 -5.47
C PRO A 145 12.78 -1.98 -4.79
N PRO A 146 13.90 -1.33 -4.40
CA PRO A 146 13.87 -0.05 -3.67
C PRO A 146 13.06 1.05 -4.37
N GLY A 147 13.10 1.10 -5.71
CA GLY A 147 12.30 2.05 -6.49
C GLY A 147 10.79 1.84 -6.34
N VAL A 148 10.34 0.58 -6.17
CA VAL A 148 8.94 0.25 -5.88
C VAL A 148 8.57 0.68 -4.47
N LEU A 149 9.40 0.35 -3.47
CA LEU A 149 9.15 0.73 -2.07
C LEU A 149 9.08 2.25 -1.88
N ALA A 150 9.92 3.01 -2.59
CA ALA A 150 9.94 4.48 -2.49
C ALA A 150 8.63 5.14 -2.97
N GLY A 151 7.89 4.49 -3.87
CA GLY A 151 6.62 4.98 -4.36
C GLY A 151 5.42 4.59 -3.49
N LEU A 152 5.48 3.44 -2.82
CA LEU A 152 4.35 2.94 -2.04
C LEU A 152 4.19 3.69 -0.70
N PRO A 153 2.97 3.76 -0.15
CA PRO A 153 2.77 4.28 1.20
C PRO A 153 3.61 3.46 2.19
N LYS A 154 4.31 4.15 3.10
CA LYS A 154 5.12 3.49 4.14
C LYS A 154 4.24 2.58 5.01
N LEU A 155 4.79 1.43 5.38
CA LEU A 155 4.16 0.49 6.31
C LEU A 155 4.84 0.56 7.68
N PRO A 156 4.09 0.28 8.76
CA PRO A 156 4.65 -0.12 10.05
C PRO A 156 5.50 -1.40 9.94
N GLU A 157 6.33 -1.68 10.95
CA GLU A 157 7.26 -2.83 10.94
C GLU A 157 6.56 -4.19 10.92
N GLU A 158 5.29 -4.25 11.34
CA GLU A 158 4.49 -5.47 11.42
C GLU A 158 3.92 -5.89 10.05
N LEU A 159 4.11 -5.07 9.00
CA LEU A 159 3.66 -5.37 7.65
C LEU A 159 4.73 -5.06 6.61
N GLU A 160 4.83 -5.95 5.62
CA GLU A 160 5.75 -5.81 4.50
C GLU A 160 5.02 -5.91 3.17
N TYR A 161 5.44 -5.10 2.20
CA TYR A 161 5.12 -5.37 0.80
C TYR A 161 5.99 -6.51 0.30
N ARG A 162 5.39 -7.49 -0.37
CA ARG A 162 6.11 -8.57 -1.08
C ARG A 162 5.44 -8.85 -2.42
N PHE A 163 6.19 -9.42 -3.36
CA PHE A 163 5.62 -9.95 -4.60
C PHE A 163 5.45 -11.46 -4.52
N VAL A 164 4.37 -11.95 -5.12
CA VAL A 164 4.13 -13.37 -5.35
C VAL A 164 3.64 -13.51 -6.78
N GLY A 165 4.53 -13.96 -7.66
CA GLY A 165 4.32 -13.90 -9.10
C GLY A 165 3.96 -12.46 -9.52
N ARG A 166 2.74 -12.27 -10.03
CA ARG A 166 2.25 -10.94 -10.46
C ARG A 166 1.53 -10.16 -9.38
N ASN A 167 1.34 -10.71 -8.19
CA ASN A 167 0.52 -10.12 -7.14
C ASN A 167 1.40 -9.34 -6.16
N LEU A 168 0.94 -8.17 -5.73
CA LEU A 168 1.51 -7.46 -4.58
C LEU A 168 0.75 -7.90 -3.34
N ILE A 169 1.43 -8.40 -2.32
CA ILE A 169 0.81 -8.82 -1.05
C ILE A 169 1.24 -7.89 0.09
N LEU A 170 0.37 -7.77 1.10
CA LEU A 170 0.76 -7.34 2.44
C LEU A 170 1.01 -8.59 3.28
N LEU A 171 2.27 -8.84 3.59
CA LEU A 171 2.70 -9.93 4.45
C LEU A 171 2.82 -9.41 5.88
N ASP A 172 2.29 -10.17 6.82
CA ASP A 172 2.60 -10.05 8.24
C ASP A 172 3.71 -11.06 8.59
N PRO A 173 4.96 -10.63 8.83
CA PRO A 173 6.08 -11.54 9.05
C PRO A 173 6.05 -12.20 10.43
N HIS A 174 5.41 -11.60 11.44
CA HIS A 174 5.34 -12.19 12.80
C HIS A 174 4.28 -13.28 12.88
N ALA A 175 3.23 -13.21 12.06
CA ALA A 175 2.19 -14.22 11.94
C ALA A 175 2.40 -15.17 10.74
N HIS A 176 3.26 -14.78 9.80
CA HIS A 176 3.52 -15.46 8.53
C HIS A 176 2.24 -15.65 7.67
N ILE A 177 1.39 -14.62 7.62
CA ILE A 177 0.11 -14.64 6.89
C ILE A 177 -0.01 -13.46 5.92
N ILE A 178 -0.85 -13.63 4.90
CA ILE A 178 -1.18 -12.58 3.93
C ILE A 178 -2.37 -11.77 4.49
N ALA A 179 -2.13 -10.52 4.87
CA ALA A 179 -3.15 -9.64 5.45
C ALA A 179 -4.14 -9.11 4.40
N ASP A 180 -3.67 -8.81 3.19
CA ASP A 180 -4.45 -8.46 1.99
C ASP A 180 -3.54 -8.52 0.74
N TYR A 181 -4.10 -8.37 -0.46
CA TYR A 181 -3.30 -8.35 -1.70
C TYR A 181 -3.98 -7.63 -2.86
N VAL A 182 -3.16 -7.18 -3.81
CA VAL A 182 -3.54 -6.69 -5.13
C VAL A 182 -3.23 -7.76 -6.16
N ASP A 183 -4.26 -8.31 -6.81
CA ASP A 183 -4.05 -9.28 -7.88
C ASP A 183 -3.39 -8.62 -9.10
N ARG A 184 -2.56 -9.33 -9.86
CA ARG A 184 -2.01 -8.82 -11.15
C ARG A 184 -1.46 -7.39 -11.07
N ALA A 185 -0.77 -7.07 -9.99
CA ALA A 185 -0.21 -5.76 -9.71
C ALA A 185 0.91 -5.38 -10.70
N ILE A 186 1.62 -6.38 -11.23
CA ILE A 186 2.63 -6.23 -12.29
C ILE A 186 1.94 -6.34 -13.67
N PRO A 187 2.06 -5.33 -14.56
CA PRO A 187 1.45 -5.32 -15.89
C PRO A 187 2.07 -6.31 -16.87
#